data_AF-A0A9W8H137-F1
#
_entry.id   AF-A0A9W8H137-F1
#
_cell.length_a   1.000
_cell.length_b   1.000
_cell.length_c   1.000
_cell.angle_alpha   90.00
_cell.angle_beta   90.00
_cell.angle_gamma   90.00
#
_symmetry.space_group_name_H-M   'P 1'
#
loop_
_entity.id
_entity.type
_entity.pdbx_description
1 polymer ?
#
loop_
_entity_poly.entity_id
_entity_poly.type
_entity_poly.pdbx_seq_one_letter_code
_entity_poly.pdbx_strand_id
1 'polypeptide(L)' 'MSEPRIEVLSILEAELEALHPQARVYQQRTKAPVFFRTTKAEVLRSTKAEIASLVAPATKGQRRH' A
#
# COMPACT_ATOMS: atom_id res chain seq x y z
N MET A 1 4.21 -1.77 17.10
CA MET A 1 4.19 -2.85 16.09
C MET A 1 3.92 -2.33 14.67
N SER A 2 3.32 -1.14 14.47
CA SER A 2 3.01 -0.55 13.16
C SER A 2 4.19 0.15 12.47
N GLU A 3 5.18 0.62 13.23
CA GLU A 3 6.37 1.32 12.73
C GLU A 3 7.10 0.60 11.57
N PRO A 4 7.45 -0.71 11.68
CA PRO A 4 8.14 -1.40 10.57
C PRO A 4 7.25 -1.56 9.32
N ARG A 5 5.91 -1.57 9.47
CA ARG A 5 5.00 -1.67 8.33
C ARG A 5 4.87 -0.35 7.60
N ILE A 6 4.80 0.77 8.33
CA ILE A 6 4.74 2.11 7.74
C ILE A 6 6.00 2.37 6.92
N GLU A 7 7.18 2.06 7.47
CA GLU A 7 8.47 2.24 6.77
C GLU A 7 8.52 1.48 5.43
N VAL A 8 8.13 0.20 5.43
CA VAL A 8 8.06 -0.62 4.21
C VAL A 8 7.11 -0.01 3.17
N LEU A 9 5.94 0.48 3.60
CA LEU A 9 4.98 1.10 2.69
C LEU A 9 5.48 2.44 2.14
N SER A 10 6.19 3.23 2.95
CA SER A 10 6.80 4.49 2.51
C SER A 10 7.92 4.26 1.48
N ILE A 11 8.73 3.20 1.65
CA ILE A 11 9.72 2.81 0.64
C ILE A 11 9.03 2.42 -0.66
N LEU A 12 7.98 1.59 -0.59
CA LEU A 12 7.20 1.18 -1.76
C LEU A 12 6.56 2.39 -2.47
N GLU A 13 6.04 3.36 -1.72
CA GLU A 13 5.51 4.61 -2.27
C GLU A 13 6.56 5.37 -3.07
N ALA A 14 7.76 5.57 -2.50
CA ALA A 14 8.86 6.27 -3.16
C ALA A 14 9.33 5.55 -4.44
N GLU A 15 9.46 4.21 -4.38
CA GLU A 15 9.80 3.40 -5.55
C GLU A 15 8.75 3.54 -6.66
N LEU A 16 7.46 3.45 -6.31
CA LEU A 16 6.36 3.61 -7.27
C LEU A 16 6.33 5.03 -7.85
N GLU A 17 6.60 6.07 -7.07
CA GLU A 17 6.67 7.46 -7.55
C GLU A 17 7.83 7.67 -8.52
N ALA A 18 8.97 7.02 -8.30
CA ALA A 18 10.14 7.07 -9.19
C ALA A 18 9.94 6.32 -10.53
N LEU A 19 8.98 5.38 -10.62
CA LEU A 19 8.71 4.66 -11.87
C LEU A 19 8.23 5.57 -13.01
N HIS A 20 8.62 5.24 -14.23
CA HIS A 20 8.12 5.88 -15.45
C HIS A 20 6.57 5.83 -15.52
N PRO A 21 5.87 6.87 -16.01
CA PRO A 21 4.40 6.86 -16.08
C PRO A 21 3.79 5.69 -16.85
N GLN A 22 4.51 5.14 -17.83
CA GLN A 22 4.10 3.99 -18.63
C GLN A 22 4.61 2.65 -18.10
N ALA A 23 5.20 2.62 -16.91
CA ALA A 23 5.66 1.37 -16.30
C ALA A 23 4.49 0.39 -16.14
N ARG A 24 4.74 -0.88 -16.50
CA ARG A 24 3.78 -1.95 -16.25
C ARG A 24 3.89 -2.35 -14.79
N VAL A 25 2.78 -2.26 -14.06
CA VAL A 25 2.73 -2.60 -12.64
C VAL A 25 1.92 -3.89 -12.47
N TYR A 26 2.44 -4.78 -11.64
CA TYR A 26 1.82 -6.05 -11.31
C TYR A 26 1.79 -6.20 -9.79
N GLN A 27 0.62 -6.49 -9.23
CA GLN A 27 0.43 -6.59 -7.78
C GLN A 27 -0.02 -8.00 -7.41
N GLN A 28 0.65 -8.57 -6.42
CA GLN A 28 0.22 -9.80 -5.78
C GLN A 28 -0.85 -9.47 -4.73
N ARG A 29 -2.06 -10.00 -4.91
CA ARG A 29 -3.20 -9.75 -3.99
C ARG A 29 -3.47 -10.88 -3.01
N THR A 30 -2.92 -12.06 -3.27
CA THR A 30 -3.12 -13.26 -2.44
C THR A 30 -1.77 -13.89 -2.10
N LYS A 31 -1.74 -14.83 -1.15
CA LYS A 31 -0.52 -15.59 -0.84
C LYS A 31 -0.08 -16.51 -1.98
N ALA A 32 -0.97 -16.78 -2.95
CA ALA A 32 -0.60 -17.50 -4.16
C ALA A 32 0.32 -16.62 -5.02
N PRO A 33 1.29 -17.20 -5.75
CA PRO A 33 2.24 -16.45 -6.59
C PRO A 33 1.57 -15.99 -7.91
N VAL A 34 0.44 -15.30 -7.79
CA VAL A 34 -0.35 -14.78 -8.90
C VAL A 34 -0.31 -13.27 -8.86
N PHE A 35 0.11 -12.67 -9.97
CA PHE A 35 0.26 -11.24 -10.12
C PHE A 35 -0.78 -10.70 -11.09
N PHE A 36 -1.53 -9.69 -10.65
CA PHE A 36 -2.54 -9.04 -11.48
C PHE A 36 -2.00 -7.74 -12.03
N ARG A 37 -2.22 -7.49 -13.32
CA ARG A 37 -1.88 -6.22 -13.93
C ARG A 37 -2.73 -5.11 -13.30
N THR A 38 -2.09 -4.01 -12.93
CA THR A 38 -2.72 -2.83 -12.33
C THR A 38 -2.00 -1.57 -12.82
N THR A 39 -2.44 -0.40 -12.37
CA THR A 39 -1.80 0.88 -12.69
C THR A 39 -0.97 1.39 -11.52
N LYS A 40 0.10 2.11 -11.82
CA LYS A 40 0.89 2.84 -10.82
C LYS A 40 0.01 3.69 -9.90
N ALA A 41 -0.98 4.38 -10.46
CA ALA A 41 -1.89 5.24 -9.71
C ALA A 41 -2.78 4.46 -8.71
N GLU A 42 -3.26 3.28 -9.09
CA GLU A 42 -4.04 2.42 -8.19
C GLU A 42 -3.19 1.91 -7.02
N VAL A 43 -1.98 1.44 -7.29
CA VAL A 43 -1.10 0.93 -6.24
C VAL A 43 -0.67 2.06 -5.31
N LEU A 44 -0.29 3.23 -5.83
CA LEU A 44 0.03 4.41 -5.01
C LEU A 44 -1.14 4.84 -4.13
N ARG A 45 -2.36 4.87 -4.66
CA ARG A 45 -3.56 5.21 -3.89
C ARG A 45 -3.78 4.21 -2.75
N SER A 46 -3.63 2.91 -3.01
CA SER A 46 -3.75 1.87 -2.00
C SER A 46 -2.68 1.99 -0.92
N THR A 47 -1.41 2.20 -1.30
CA THR A 47 -0.29 2.36 -0.36
C THR A 47 -0.49 3.58 0.54
N LYS A 48 -0.87 4.73 -0.03
CA LYS A 48 -1.14 5.97 0.73
C LYS A 48 -2.31 5.79 1.71
N ALA A 49 -3.37 5.09 1.30
CA ALA A 49 -4.51 4.79 2.17
C ALA A 49 -4.12 3.83 3.33
N GLU A 50 -3.27 2.84 3.07
CA GLU A 50 -2.78 1.92 4.11
C GLU A 50 -1.89 2.65 5.13
N ILE A 51 -0.97 3.51 4.67
CA ILE A 51 -0.16 4.36 5.56
C ILE A 51 -1.06 5.24 6.42
N ALA A 52 -2.03 5.94 5.81
CA ALA A 52 -2.96 6.80 6.53
C ALA A 52 -3.76 6.02 7.59
N SER A 53 -4.20 4.80 7.27
CA SER A 53 -4.88 3.91 8.23
C SER A 53 -4.00 3.48 9.39
N LEU A 54 -2.69 3.31 9.19
CA LEU A 54 -1.75 2.87 10.21
C LEU A 54 -1.23 4.03 11.09
N VAL A 55 -1.15 5.24 10.52
CA VAL A 55 -0.74 6.46 11.20
C VAL A 55 -1.91 7.08 11.98
N ALA A 56 -3.15 6.94 11.49
CA ALA A 56 -4.31 7.45 12.20
C ALA A 56 -4.35 6.86 13.62
N PRO A 57 -4.56 7.70 14.66
CA PRO A 57 -4.68 7.20 16.01
C PRO A 57 -5.81 6.17 16.02
N ALA A 58 -5.53 4.98 16.55
CA ALA A 58 -6.54 3.94 16.73
C ALA A 58 -7.67 4.55 17.56
N THR A 59 -8.73 5.00 16.88
CA THR A 59 -9.92 5.50 17.52
C THR A 59 -10.48 4.32 18.30
N LYS A 60 -10.26 4.34 19.62
CA LYS A 60 -10.87 3.45 20.61
C LYS A 60 -12.39 3.60 20.46
N GLY A 61 -13.00 2.84 19.56
CA GLY A 61 -14.40 3.02 19.22
C GLY A 61 -14.99 2.02 18.21
N GLN A 62 -14.18 1.30 17.42
CA GLN A 62 -14.69 0.23 16.56
C GLN A 62 -14.21 -1.14 17.04
N ARG A 63 -14.70 -1.52 18.22
CA ARG A 63 -14.78 -2.93 18.62
C ARG A 63 -16.10 -3.47 18.08
N ARG A 64 -16.01 -4.36 17.07
CA ARG A 64 -17.04 -5.29 16.58
C ARG A 64 -18.37 -4.69 16.11
N HIS A 65 -18.64 -4.84 14.81
CA HIS A 65 -19.86 -5.48 14.32
C HIS A 65 -19.52 -6.30 13.07
#